data_AF-A0A3C0BM71-F1
#
_entry.id   AF-A0A3C0BM71-F1
#
_cell.length_a   1.000
_cell.length_b   1.000
_cell.length_c   1.000
_cell.angle_alpha   90.00
_cell.angle_beta   90.00
_cell.angle_gamma   90.00
#
_symmetry.space_group_name_H-M   'P 1'
#
loop_
_entity.id
_entity.type
_entity.pdbx_description
1 polymer ?
#
loop_
_entity_poly.entity_id
_entity_poly.type
_entity_poly.pdbx_seq_one_letter_code
_entity_poly.pdbx_strand_id
1 'polypeptide(L)'
;PGSTVWAIKQGYAALFVADEYMIFGYEGTLSFAKTILDTIKNRSFEKNLASRIKLPYTKWWYEQNIDKFMTIGQTTNGTNN
;
A
#
# COMPACT_ATOMS: atom_id res chain seq x y z
N PRO A 1 -5.51 9.60 6.13
CA PRO A 1 -4.36 9.14 6.94
C PRO A 1 -4.25 7.61 7.18
N GLY A 2 -5.35 6.84 7.20
CA GLY A 2 -5.31 5.41 7.56
C GLY A 2 -4.52 4.51 6.61
N SER A 3 -4.57 4.77 5.30
CA SER A 3 -3.86 3.98 4.27
C SER A 3 -2.34 4.17 4.34
N THR A 4 -1.86 5.41 4.51
CA THR A 4 -0.42 5.71 4.68
C THR A 4 0.15 5.01 5.91
N VAL A 5 -0.57 5.07 7.04
CA VAL A 5 -0.15 4.41 8.29
C VAL A 5 -0.10 2.89 8.11
N TRP A 6 -1.08 2.31 7.42
CA TRP A 6 -1.07 0.89 7.11
C TRP A 6 0.16 0.50 6.27
N ALA A 7 0.46 1.23 5.19
CA ALA A 7 1.63 0.96 4.35
C ALA A 7 2.95 1.07 5.13
N ILE A 8 3.10 2.07 6.00
CA ILE A 8 4.28 2.24 6.85
C ILE A 8 4.44 1.08 7.84
N LYS A 9 3.34 0.60 8.44
CA LYS A 9 3.38 -0.58 9.34
C LYS A 9 3.84 -1.85 8.64
N GLN A 10 3.60 -1.96 7.34
CA GLN A 10 4.09 -3.06 6.49
C GLN A 10 5.57 -2.88 6.08
N GLY A 11 6.18 -1.73 6.39
CA GLY A 11 7.57 -1.41 6.03
C GLY A 11 7.72 -0.74 4.66
N TYR A 12 6.62 -0.38 4.00
CA TYR A 12 6.66 0.40 2.76
C TYR A 12 6.81 1.90 3.07
N ALA A 13 7.60 2.59 2.24
CA ALA A 13 7.62 4.04 2.24
C ALA A 13 6.25 4.54 1.77
N ALA A 14 5.62 5.39 2.56
CA ALA A 14 4.40 6.06 2.17
C ALA A 14 4.41 7.49 2.72
N LEU A 15 3.95 8.42 1.90
CA LEU A 15 3.82 9.83 2.26
C LEU A 15 2.33 10.17 2.34
N PHE A 16 1.92 10.90 3.37
CA PHE A 16 0.55 11.39 3.47
C PHE A 16 0.47 12.78 2.84
N VAL A 17 -0.25 12.88 1.73
CA VAL A 17 -0.59 14.16 1.11
C VAL A 17 -1.99 14.54 1.60
N ALA A 18 -2.05 15.56 2.46
CA ALA A 18 -3.30 16.06 3.03
C ALA A 18 -3.99 17.09 2.13
N ASP A 19 -3.18 17.89 1.45
CA ASP A 19 -3.60 18.93 0.53
C ASP A 19 -2.76 18.82 -0.75
N GLU A 20 -3.44 18.61 -1.88
CA GLU A 20 -2.84 18.42 -3.19
C GLU A 20 -2.34 19.76 -3.77
N TYR A 21 -2.92 20.89 -3.35
CA TYR A 21 -2.52 22.21 -3.83
C TYR A 21 -1.07 22.56 -3.45
N MET A 22 -0.52 21.94 -2.42
CA MET A 22 0.88 22.10 -2.02
C MET A 22 1.89 21.58 -3.05
N ILE A 23 1.44 20.73 -3.98
CA ILE A 23 2.29 20.10 -5.01
C ILE A 23 2.27 20.91 -6.31
N PHE A 24 1.26 21.77 -6.51
CA PHE A 24 1.13 22.53 -7.75
C PHE A 24 2.18 23.64 -7.88
N GLY A 25 2.49 23.95 -9.15
CA GLY A 25 3.55 24.90 -9.51
C GLY A 25 4.95 24.29 -9.46
N TYR A 26 5.90 24.99 -10.07
CA TYR A 26 7.29 24.50 -10.17
C TYR A 26 7.95 24.30 -8.80
N GLU A 27 7.73 25.22 -7.88
CA GLU A 27 8.28 25.14 -6.52
C GLU A 27 7.63 24.01 -5.71
N GLY A 28 6.29 23.90 -5.76
CA GLY A 28 5.55 22.84 -5.07
C GLY A 28 5.97 21.45 -5.56
N THR A 29 6.10 21.27 -6.88
CA THR A 29 6.55 20.01 -7.47
C THR A 29 7.99 19.69 -7.09
N LEU A 30 8.89 20.67 -7.09
CA LEU A 30 10.29 20.46 -6.69
C LEU A 30 10.41 20.11 -5.21
N SER A 31 9.64 20.77 -4.34
CA SER A 31 9.56 20.47 -2.91
C SER A 31 9.05 19.05 -2.69
N PHE A 32 7.97 18.68 -3.36
CA PHE A 32 7.39 17.34 -3.29
C PHE A 32 8.36 16.25 -3.76
N ALA A 33 9.08 16.49 -4.86
CA ALA A 33 10.11 15.57 -5.36
C ALA A 33 11.24 15.34 -4.34
N LYS A 34 11.67 16.39 -3.63
CA LYS A 34 12.66 16.26 -2.54
C LYS A 34 12.10 15.44 -1.38
N THR A 35 10.85 15.69 -0.96
CA THR A 35 10.21 14.89 0.09
C THR A 35 10.11 13.41 -0.28
N ILE A 36 9.77 13.09 -1.53
CA ILE A 36 9.76 11.71 -2.03
C ILE A 36 11.17 11.12 -1.95
N LEU A 37 12.18 11.84 -2.43
CA LEU A 37 13.58 11.39 -2.44
C LEU A 37 14.06 11.06 -1.01
N ASP A 38 13.76 11.92 -0.04
CA ASP A 38 14.15 11.72 1.34
C ASP A 38 13.42 10.53 1.98
N THR A 39 12.13 10.37 1.68
CA THR A 39 11.31 9.25 2.15
C THR A 39 11.81 7.91 1.60
N ILE A 40 12.28 7.87 0.35
CA ILE A 40 12.85 6.66 -0.26
C ILE A 40 14.27 6.38 0.26
N LYS A 41 15.08 7.41 0.51
CA LYS A 41 16.46 7.24 1.01
C LYS A 41 16.50 6.86 2.48
N ASN A 42 15.65 7.44 3.32
CA ASN A 42 15.65 7.19 4.77
C ASN A 42 14.56 6.20 5.18
N ARG A 43 14.76 4.92 4.84
CA ARG A 43 13.81 3.82 5.16
C ARG A 43 13.97 3.21 6.55
N SER A 44 14.78 3.83 7.39
CA SER A 44 15.15 3.26 8.69
C SER A 44 13.96 3.20 9.63
N PHE A 45 13.08 4.21 9.59
CA PHE A 45 11.89 4.28 10.43
C PHE A 45 10.90 3.17 10.11
N GLU A 46 10.51 3.02 8.85
CA GLU A 46 9.50 2.04 8.43
C GLU A 46 9.99 0.60 8.63
N LYS A 47 11.28 0.35 8.38
CA LYS A 47 11.89 -0.98 8.64
C LYS A 47 11.91 -1.33 10.13
N ASN A 48 12.32 -0.38 10.98
CA ASN A 48 12.35 -0.57 12.43
C ASN A 48 10.94 -0.68 13.03
N LEU A 49 9.98 0.00 12.44
CA LEU A 49 8.59 -0.06 12.88
C LEU A 49 7.96 -1.40 12.48
N ALA A 50 8.16 -1.84 11.23
CA ALA A 50 7.66 -3.13 10.74
C ALA A 50 8.21 -4.32 11.55
N SER A 51 9.47 -4.27 12.00
CA SER A 51 10.06 -5.34 12.81
C SER A 51 9.50 -5.42 14.24
N ARG A 52 8.85 -4.36 14.73
CA ARG A 52 8.35 -4.26 16.11
C ARG A 52 6.82 -4.40 16.22
N ILE A 53 6.11 -4.42 15.09
CA ILE A 53 4.65 -4.48 15.07
C ILE A 53 4.20 -5.88 14.64
N LYS A 54 3.28 -6.47 15.40
CA LYS A 54 2.57 -7.68 14.99
C LYS A 54 1.33 -7.30 14.19
N LEU A 55 1.30 -7.67 12.92
CA LEU A 55 0.15 -7.44 12.04
C LEU A 55 -0.94 -8.49 12.31
N PRO A 56 -2.24 -8.12 12.17
CA PRO A 56 -3.33 -9.07 12.32
C PRO A 56 -3.42 -10.08 11.16
N TYR A 57 -2.79 -9.76 10.01
CA TYR A 57 -2.72 -10.63 8.85
C TYR A 57 -1.50 -11.53 8.94
N THR A 58 -1.72 -12.84 8.87
CA THR A 58 -0.67 -13.86 8.91
C THR A 58 -0.13 -14.15 7.52
N LYS A 59 1.01 -14.84 7.44
CA LYS A 59 1.61 -15.27 6.17
C LYS A 59 0.61 -16.04 5.27
N TRP A 60 -0.21 -16.89 5.88
CA TRP A 60 -1.29 -17.63 5.20
C TRP A 60 -2.26 -16.71 4.46
N TRP A 61 -2.57 -15.54 5.01
CA TRP A 61 -3.49 -14.59 4.39
C TRP A 61 -2.86 -13.95 3.14
N TYR A 62 -1.56 -13.64 3.17
CA TYR A 62 -0.83 -13.09 2.02
C TYR A 62 -0.55 -14.11 0.91
N GLU A 63 -0.44 -15.40 1.25
CA GLU A 63 -0.16 -16.48 0.30
C GLU A 63 -1.41 -16.99 -0.44
N GLN A 64 -2.61 -16.45 -0.13
CA GLN A 64 -3.83 -16.88 -0.79
C GLN A 64 -3.86 -16.43 -2.25
N ASN A 65 -4.27 -17.34 -3.14
CA ASN A 65 -4.58 -16.98 -4.52
C ASN A 65 -5.80 -16.04 -4.55
N ILE A 66 -5.73 -14.99 -5.36
CA ILE A 66 -6.77 -13.96 -5.49
C ILE A 66 -8.10 -14.58 -5.96
N ASP A 67 -8.04 -15.66 -6.74
CA ASP A 67 -9.21 -16.34 -7.29
C ASP A 67 -9.83 -17.36 -6.32
N LYS A 68 -9.26 -17.55 -5.12
CA LYS A 68 -9.67 -18.59 -4.16
C LYS A 68 -11.16 -18.53 -3.77
N PHE A 69 -11.77 -17.35 -3.84
CA PHE A 69 -13.18 -17.13 -3.48
C PHE A 69 -14.07 -16.78 -4.66
N MET A 70 -13.56 -16.83 -5.91
CA MET A 70 -14.30 -16.42 -7.11
C MET A 70 -15.28 -17.49 -7.65
N THR A 71 -15.51 -18.58 -6.92
CA THR A 71 -16.26 -19.77 -7.41
C THR A 71 -17.79 -19.67 -7.26
N ILE A 72 -18.41 -18.52 -7.51
CA ILE A 72 -19.88 -18.38 -7.52
C ILE A 72 -20.31 -17.47 -8.67
N GLY A 73 -20.18 -17.95 -9.92
CA GLY A 73 -20.70 -17.21 -11.08
C GLY A 73 -20.51 -17.82 -12.46
N GLN A 74 -19.67 -18.85 -12.64
CA GLN A 74 -19.39 -19.43 -13.97
C GLN A 74 -19.80 -20.90 -14.15
N THR A 75 -20.55 -21.50 -13.23
CA THR A 75 -20.99 -22.91 -13.32
C THR A 75 -22.48 -23.12 -13.55
N THR A 76 -23.15 -22.21 -14.26
CA THR A 76 -24.49 -22.51 -14.83
C THR A 76 -24.66 -21.84 -16.20
N ASN A 77 -23.89 -22.24 -17.21
CA ASN A 77 -24.24 -22.08 -18.62
C ASN A 77 -23.44 -23.10 -19.44
N GLY A 78 -23.90 -24.35 -19.48
CA GLY A 78 -23.20 -25.41 -20.20
C GLY A 78 -23.75 -26.83 -20.08
N THR A 79 -25.06 -26.98 -19.84
CA THR A 79 -25.79 -28.22 -20.18
C THR A 79 -26.98 -27.82 -21.02
N ASN A 80 -26.77 -27.76 -22.33
CA ASN A 80 -27.79 -27.82 -23.38
C ASN A 80 -27.06 -28.14 -24.70
N ASN A 81 -26.66 -29.39 -24.86
CA ASN A 81 -26.91 -30.28 -26.01
C ASN A 81 -25.95 -31.49 -25.93
#